data_AF-A0A3A0EDW5-F1
#
_entry.id   AF-A0A3A0EDW5-F1
#
_cell.length_a   1.000
_cell.length_b   1.000
_cell.length_c   1.000
_cell.angle_alpha   90.00
_cell.angle_beta   90.00
_cell.angle_gamma   90.00
#
_symmetry.space_group_name_H-M   'P 1'
#
loop_
_entity.id
_entity.type
_entity.pdbx_description
1 polymer ?
#
loop_
_entity_poly.entity_id
_entity_poly.type
_entity_poly.pdbx_seq_one_letter_code
_entity_poly.pdbx_strand_id
1 'polypeptide(L)'
;MVAAHRAAWSQTVYFDGSVSSDFHNPANWEFDTPPGANPDDVTSIEDGLTAVYSTGTTTLGYLRVGTADKGRINDATAFGRLLMTGGTIEVINVNTLAIGRENLNHYSPPLGADYDVSSLVDGGDMLLWQRQFGSTTELAADGSNNGTVDAADLVVWKNGYGDIVYGGEIVMTGASTIKSNGILVGERTKGLLDIGPEAVVEVRIFDGATFGGTEDLRVGTWGPAYETFGGEPGLNGDGLVIVEGTLNAKDLYLSEHGAKGEIRLEGGTVNLNGELIMDFCAGCVSDPVLLAQQSAKVTIVGSGGAFNVGLDPDPAVIDPNPPPRSIRAAAPTARFSFIADAGGVTPITVVNNPDETSGTANIATAKLDVNLDAYTSSAPLTLIDAPPGGLLGTFGAVTFLGSRTATVTYDALNGDVLLTNFTSAGAAARAIAAAIPEPAAWLSAAAALVGLRSLRCRAADGHAT
;
A
#
# COMPACT_ATOMS: atom_id res chain seq x y z
N MET A 1 28.05 34.95 -2.54
CA MET A 1 28.14 34.68 -3.99
C MET A 1 27.70 33.26 -4.35
N VAL A 2 27.87 32.25 -3.49
CA VAL A 2 27.38 30.87 -3.73
C VAL A 2 25.84 30.75 -3.79
N ALA A 3 25.11 31.58 -3.03
CA ALA A 3 23.64 31.58 -3.04
C ALA A 3 23.00 32.04 -4.38
N ALA A 4 23.69 32.84 -5.21
CA ALA A 4 23.11 33.45 -6.40
C ALA A 4 23.16 32.58 -7.66
N HIS A 5 23.89 31.45 -7.66
CA HIS A 5 24.05 30.58 -8.83
C HIS A 5 23.24 29.26 -8.74
N ARG A 6 22.48 29.07 -7.65
CA ARG A 6 21.70 27.84 -7.40
C ARG A 6 20.31 27.82 -8.02
N ALA A 7 19.80 28.95 -8.52
CA ALA A 7 18.40 29.12 -8.92
C ALA A 7 17.98 28.40 -10.23
N ALA A 8 18.70 27.39 -10.71
CA ALA A 8 18.42 26.77 -12.01
C ALA A 8 18.47 25.23 -12.05
N TRP A 9 18.81 24.54 -10.96
CA TRP A 9 18.90 23.08 -10.95
C TRP A 9 18.34 22.53 -9.64
N SER A 10 17.47 21.53 -9.73
CA SER A 10 17.01 20.75 -8.57
C SER A 10 18.21 20.08 -7.90
N GLN A 11 18.26 20.16 -6.58
CA GLN A 11 19.28 19.48 -5.78
C GLN A 11 18.61 18.57 -4.76
N THR A 12 19.30 17.49 -4.36
CA THR A 12 18.90 16.74 -3.18
C THR A 12 19.54 17.39 -1.96
N VAL A 13 18.71 17.82 -1.02
CA VAL A 13 19.10 18.44 0.24
C VAL A 13 18.85 17.42 1.34
N TYR A 14 19.95 16.94 1.92
CA TYR A 14 19.93 15.86 2.90
C TYR A 14 19.80 16.43 4.31
N PHE A 15 18.90 15.86 5.09
CA PHE A 15 18.90 16.03 6.54
C PHE A 15 20.12 15.28 7.09
N ASP A 16 20.95 15.94 7.89
CA ASP A 16 22.10 15.33 8.55
C ASP A 16 21.97 15.28 10.07
N GLY A 17 20.97 15.97 10.63
CA GLY A 17 20.70 16.02 12.06
C GLY A 17 21.87 16.52 12.91
N SER A 18 22.80 17.27 12.31
CA SER A 18 24.11 17.56 12.91
C SER A 18 24.04 18.41 14.19
N VAL A 19 22.98 19.22 14.34
CA VAL A 19 22.78 20.09 15.50
C VAL A 19 21.63 19.61 16.40
N SER A 20 20.54 19.14 15.79
CA SER A 20 19.36 18.63 16.50
C SER A 20 18.51 17.75 15.59
N SER A 21 17.39 17.25 16.12
CA SER A 21 16.37 16.58 15.31
C SER A 21 15.35 17.54 14.69
N ASP A 22 15.41 18.86 14.93
CA ASP A 22 14.40 19.80 14.45
C ASP A 22 14.44 19.96 12.92
N PHE A 23 13.34 19.62 12.25
CA PHE A 23 13.20 19.70 10.80
C PHE A 23 13.36 21.13 10.28
N HIS A 24 13.00 22.15 11.06
CA HIS A 24 13.05 23.55 10.63
C HIS A 24 14.41 24.21 10.81
N ASN A 25 15.32 23.60 11.58
CA ASN A 25 16.63 24.19 11.83
C ASN A 25 17.51 24.05 10.58
N PRO A 26 17.88 25.15 9.90
CA PRO A 26 18.67 25.08 8.68
C PRO A 26 20.01 24.34 8.84
N ALA A 27 20.60 24.40 10.05
CA ALA A 27 21.89 23.76 10.33
C ALA A 27 21.83 22.22 10.35
N ASN A 28 20.63 21.61 10.30
CA ASN A 28 20.46 20.16 10.17
C ASN A 28 20.35 19.70 8.71
N TRP A 29 20.56 20.60 7.74
CA TRP A 29 20.40 20.33 6.33
C TRP A 29 21.70 20.63 5.58
N GLU A 30 22.02 19.81 4.59
CA GLU A 30 23.15 20.08 3.73
C GLU A 30 23.03 21.48 3.12
N PHE A 31 24.13 22.24 3.15
CA PHE A 31 24.24 23.63 2.69
C PHE A 31 23.54 24.68 3.57
N ASP A 32 23.13 24.35 4.79
CA ASP A 32 22.48 25.26 5.73
C ASP A 32 21.20 25.92 5.15
N THR A 33 20.53 25.24 4.22
CA THR A 33 19.31 25.72 3.58
C THR A 33 18.10 25.01 4.18
N PRO A 34 17.15 25.74 4.79
CA PRO A 34 15.95 25.10 5.33
C PRO A 34 15.11 24.49 4.19
N PRO A 35 14.37 23.40 4.45
CA PRO A 35 13.45 22.81 3.50
C PRO A 35 12.42 23.83 3.00
N GLY A 36 12.07 23.72 1.72
CA GLY A 36 11.07 24.60 1.09
C GLY A 36 11.59 25.95 0.58
N ALA A 37 12.89 26.25 0.74
CA ALA A 37 13.49 27.45 0.15
C ALA A 37 13.47 27.43 -1.39
N ASN A 38 13.55 26.24 -2.00
CA ASN A 38 13.45 26.02 -3.44
C ASN A 38 12.44 24.88 -3.70
N PRO A 39 11.33 25.13 -4.40
CA PRO A 39 10.32 24.11 -4.69
C PRO A 39 10.79 23.04 -5.69
N ASP A 40 11.97 23.19 -6.29
CA ASP A 40 12.55 22.16 -7.15
C ASP A 40 13.45 21.18 -6.38
N ASP A 41 13.80 21.48 -5.13
CA ASP A 41 14.69 20.64 -4.35
C ASP A 41 13.99 19.36 -3.84
N VAL A 42 14.78 18.30 -3.75
CA VAL A 42 14.42 17.04 -3.12
C VAL A 42 14.88 17.04 -1.68
N THR A 43 13.95 17.15 -0.76
CA THR A 43 14.23 17.08 0.67
C THR A 43 14.34 15.61 1.07
N SER A 44 15.50 15.16 1.55
CA SER A 44 15.74 13.75 1.88
C SER A 44 16.08 13.59 3.36
N ILE A 45 15.42 12.65 4.05
CA ILE A 45 15.80 12.20 5.39
C ILE A 45 16.41 10.80 5.24
N GLU A 46 17.71 10.72 5.44
CA GLU A 46 18.48 9.48 5.26
C GLU A 46 18.34 8.51 6.42
N ASP A 47 18.73 7.28 6.13
CA ASP A 47 18.74 6.17 7.06
C ASP A 47 19.58 6.44 8.32
N GLY A 48 19.01 6.05 9.46
CA GLY A 48 19.58 6.29 10.79
C GLY A 48 19.35 7.69 11.35
N LEU A 49 18.68 8.57 10.60
CA LEU A 49 18.34 9.91 11.06
C LEU A 49 16.86 10.03 11.40
N THR A 50 16.57 10.83 12.41
CA THR A 50 15.21 11.21 12.79
C THR A 50 15.06 12.72 12.72
N ALA A 51 14.22 13.20 11.81
CA ALA A 51 13.77 14.58 11.77
C ALA A 51 12.41 14.70 12.48
N VAL A 52 12.23 15.75 13.27
CA VAL A 52 11.04 16.04 14.06
C VAL A 52 10.40 17.31 13.53
N TYR A 53 9.16 17.20 13.07
CA TYR A 53 8.35 18.31 12.59
C TYR A 53 7.22 18.56 13.58
N SER A 54 7.28 19.67 14.31
CA SER A 54 6.38 19.89 15.46
C SER A 54 5.30 20.93 15.22
N THR A 55 5.55 21.94 14.38
CA THR A 55 4.65 23.08 14.16
C THR A 55 4.90 23.74 12.81
N GLY A 56 4.03 24.68 12.42
CA GLY A 56 4.20 25.51 11.22
C GLY A 56 3.72 24.83 9.94
N THR A 57 3.92 25.52 8.82
CA THR A 57 3.61 25.01 7.48
C THR A 57 4.86 25.09 6.61
N THR A 58 5.23 23.99 5.96
CA THR A 58 6.34 23.94 5.01
C THR A 58 5.87 23.33 3.70
N THR A 59 6.10 24.06 2.60
CA THR A 59 5.85 23.57 1.25
C THR A 59 7.16 23.04 0.66
N LEU A 60 7.14 21.82 0.16
CA LEU A 60 8.29 21.11 -0.39
C LEU A 60 8.03 20.73 -1.85
N GLY A 61 9.08 20.75 -2.66
CA GLY A 61 9.04 20.18 -3.99
C GLY A 61 8.85 18.67 -3.95
N TYR A 62 9.82 18.00 -3.33
CA TYR A 62 9.83 16.56 -3.11
C TYR A 62 10.26 16.26 -1.69
N LEU A 63 9.71 15.20 -1.11
CA LEU A 63 10.10 14.67 0.18
C LEU A 63 10.39 13.17 0.06
N ARG A 64 11.60 12.78 0.46
CA ARG A 64 12.03 11.39 0.55
C ARG A 64 12.35 11.08 2.00
N VAL A 65 11.89 9.93 2.45
CA VAL A 65 12.21 9.39 3.76
C VAL A 65 12.72 7.97 3.55
N GLY A 66 13.97 7.71 3.90
CA GLY A 66 14.68 6.47 3.62
C GLY A 66 15.77 6.60 2.54
N THR A 67 16.71 5.65 2.53
CA THR A 67 18.02 5.68 1.82
C THR A 67 18.04 6.27 0.41
N ALA A 68 18.62 7.46 0.28
CA ALA A 68 18.87 8.07 -1.01
C ALA A 68 20.31 7.96 -1.49
N ASP A 69 21.25 7.27 -0.84
CA ASP A 69 22.51 6.77 -1.47
C ASP A 69 23.37 5.99 -0.46
N LYS A 70 23.67 4.72 -0.75
CA LYS A 70 24.56 3.87 0.09
C LYS A 70 25.98 4.45 0.24
N GLY A 71 26.39 5.35 -0.66
CA GLY A 71 27.74 5.94 -0.71
C GLY A 71 28.10 6.89 0.44
N ARG A 72 27.14 7.30 1.28
CA ARG A 72 27.39 8.22 2.42
C ARG A 72 27.35 7.54 3.79
N ILE A 73 26.80 6.33 3.90
CA ILE A 73 26.54 5.72 5.21
C ILE A 73 27.20 4.34 5.25
N ASN A 74 28.38 4.27 5.85
CA ASN A 74 29.16 3.04 5.88
C ASN A 74 28.67 2.02 6.94
N ASP A 75 27.77 2.37 7.87
CA ASP A 75 27.43 1.50 9.01
C ASP A 75 26.04 1.76 9.66
N ALA A 76 25.07 2.44 9.01
CA ALA A 76 23.77 2.67 9.68
C ALA A 76 22.84 1.47 9.52
N THR A 77 22.12 1.17 10.61
CA THR A 77 21.24 0.01 10.80
C THR A 77 19.79 0.44 11.03
N ALA A 78 19.41 1.64 10.59
CA ALA A 78 18.14 2.27 10.97
C ALA A 78 17.47 3.01 9.81
N PHE A 79 16.14 3.14 9.88
CA PHE A 79 15.30 3.82 8.89
C PHE A 79 15.55 5.33 8.87
N GLY A 80 15.37 5.95 7.72
CA GLY A 80 15.10 7.39 7.67
C GLY A 80 13.75 7.62 8.33
N ARG A 81 13.67 8.49 9.33
CA ARG A 81 12.44 8.73 10.08
C ARG A 81 12.04 10.20 10.06
N LEU A 82 10.79 10.46 9.70
CA LEU A 82 10.12 11.73 9.94
C LEU A 82 9.05 11.55 11.03
N LEU A 83 9.29 12.12 12.21
CA LEU A 83 8.32 12.18 13.29
C LEU A 83 7.57 13.52 13.24
N MET A 84 6.28 13.49 12.88
CA MET A 84 5.42 14.66 12.94
C MET A 84 4.65 14.67 14.25
N THR A 85 4.76 15.73 15.04
CA THR A 85 3.97 15.92 16.28
C THR A 85 2.96 17.06 16.17
N GLY A 86 2.90 17.72 15.01
CA GLY A 86 1.98 18.80 14.69
C GLY A 86 2.37 19.54 13.40
N GLY A 87 1.55 20.49 12.97
CA GLY A 87 1.81 21.33 11.79
C GLY A 87 1.55 20.63 10.45
N THR A 88 1.89 21.30 9.35
CA THR A 88 1.53 20.87 7.99
C THR A 88 2.74 20.80 7.08
N ILE A 89 2.94 19.67 6.40
CA ILE A 89 3.85 19.57 5.25
C ILE A 89 3.01 19.46 3.97
N GLU A 90 3.31 20.29 2.98
CA GLU A 90 2.68 20.25 1.66
C GLU A 90 3.72 19.91 0.60
N VAL A 91 3.54 18.80 -0.13
CA VAL A 91 4.45 18.34 -1.18
C VAL A 91 3.77 18.53 -2.55
N ILE A 92 4.21 19.54 -3.30
CA ILE A 92 3.40 20.13 -4.39
C ILE A 92 3.63 19.53 -5.78
N ASN A 93 4.77 18.88 -6.04
CA ASN A 93 5.03 18.27 -7.35
C ASN A 93 4.38 16.87 -7.45
N VAL A 94 4.31 16.26 -8.64
CA VAL A 94 3.68 14.93 -8.86
C VAL A 94 4.58 13.73 -8.49
N ASN A 95 4.04 12.71 -7.79
CA ASN A 95 4.76 11.50 -7.30
C ASN A 95 5.90 11.78 -6.30
N THR A 96 5.67 12.63 -5.30
CA THR A 96 6.79 13.35 -4.66
C THR A 96 7.00 13.11 -3.20
N LEU A 97 6.06 12.48 -2.50
CA LEU A 97 6.35 11.89 -1.21
C LEU A 97 6.67 10.40 -1.38
N ALA A 98 7.94 10.05 -1.19
CA ALA A 98 8.39 8.67 -1.26
C ALA A 98 8.93 8.22 0.10
N ILE A 99 8.44 7.08 0.56
CA ILE A 99 8.85 6.43 1.81
C ILE A 99 9.43 5.06 1.44
N GLY A 100 10.69 4.83 1.80
CA GLY A 100 11.40 3.60 1.43
C GLY A 100 11.80 3.56 -0.06
N ARG A 101 12.39 4.66 -0.55
CA ARG A 101 12.97 4.72 -1.90
C ARG A 101 14.47 4.52 -1.83
N GLU A 102 15.03 3.66 -2.68
CA GLU A 102 16.48 3.57 -2.93
C GLU A 102 16.89 4.35 -4.18
N ASN A 103 18.08 4.95 -4.18
CA ASN A 103 18.69 5.51 -5.40
C ASN A 103 19.24 4.40 -6.32
N LEU A 104 18.70 4.36 -7.54
CA LEU A 104 18.90 3.36 -8.62
C LEU A 104 20.33 3.09 -9.12
N ASN A 105 21.35 3.78 -8.62
CA ASN A 105 22.68 3.79 -9.27
C ASN A 105 23.74 2.92 -8.57
N HIS A 106 23.38 2.10 -7.59
CA HIS A 106 24.34 1.22 -6.94
C HIS A 106 23.80 -0.20 -6.82
N TYR A 107 23.96 -1.00 -7.88
CA TYR A 107 23.78 -2.45 -7.85
C TYR A 107 24.76 -3.04 -6.82
N SER A 108 24.32 -3.10 -5.57
CA SER A 108 24.99 -3.81 -4.49
C SER A 108 24.41 -5.23 -4.52
N PRO A 109 25.22 -6.30 -4.64
CA PRO A 109 24.75 -7.65 -4.32
C PRO A 109 24.12 -7.66 -2.91
N PRO A 110 23.27 -8.65 -2.56
CA PRO A 110 22.58 -8.71 -1.27
C PRO A 110 23.60 -8.74 -0.14
N LEU A 111 23.96 -7.55 0.33
CA LEU A 111 25.11 -7.28 1.21
C LEU A 111 24.68 -7.28 2.67
N GLY A 112 23.65 -8.07 2.98
CA GLY A 112 22.98 -8.08 4.26
C GLY A 112 22.98 -9.46 4.91
N ALA A 113 22.83 -9.44 6.23
CA ALA A 113 22.65 -10.61 7.08
C ALA A 113 21.21 -11.15 7.08
N ASP A 114 20.28 -10.47 6.40
CA ASP A 114 18.86 -10.81 6.23
C ASP A 114 18.71 -11.82 5.08
N TYR A 115 18.99 -13.09 5.38
CA TYR A 115 18.95 -14.18 4.42
C TYR A 115 17.53 -14.61 4.05
N ASP A 116 16.58 -14.52 4.99
CA ASP A 116 15.19 -14.91 4.74
C ASP A 116 14.32 -13.76 4.22
N VAL A 117 14.93 -12.58 4.06
CA VAL A 117 14.34 -11.39 3.46
C VAL A 117 13.12 -10.91 4.27
N SER A 118 13.12 -11.16 5.58
CA SER A 118 12.13 -10.65 6.53
C SER A 118 12.38 -9.20 6.91
N SER A 119 13.57 -8.68 6.58
CA SER A 119 14.11 -7.38 7.00
C SER A 119 14.41 -7.26 8.48
N LEU A 120 14.39 -8.37 9.19
CA LEU A 120 14.95 -8.48 10.52
C LEU A 120 16.11 -9.42 10.37
N VAL A 121 17.30 -8.99 10.77
CA VAL A 121 18.40 -9.94 10.89
C VAL A 121 18.24 -10.66 12.22
N ASP A 122 17.59 -11.81 12.21
CA ASP A 122 17.25 -12.54 13.42
C ASP A 122 17.56 -14.05 13.33
N GLY A 123 16.89 -14.85 14.17
CA GLY A 123 17.07 -16.30 14.18
C GLY A 123 16.54 -17.01 12.94
N GLY A 124 15.63 -16.39 12.18
CA GLY A 124 15.12 -16.86 10.89
C GLY A 124 16.23 -16.96 9.85
N ASP A 125 17.04 -15.91 9.72
CA ASP A 125 18.20 -15.89 8.83
C ASP A 125 19.24 -16.92 9.24
N MET A 126 19.54 -17.00 10.54
CA MET A 126 20.47 -17.99 11.06
C MET A 126 20.03 -19.41 10.69
N LEU A 127 18.72 -19.68 10.78
CA LEU A 127 18.15 -20.97 10.45
C LEU A 127 18.22 -21.23 8.95
N LEU A 128 18.04 -20.22 8.10
CA LEU A 128 18.21 -20.35 6.65
C LEU A 128 19.66 -20.63 6.27
N TRP A 129 20.61 -19.87 6.84
CA TRP A 129 22.05 -20.12 6.69
C TRP A 129 22.43 -21.54 7.10
N GLN A 130 21.96 -22.01 8.26
CA GLN A 130 22.20 -23.38 8.72
C GLN A 130 21.67 -24.44 7.74
N ARG A 131 20.51 -24.20 7.13
CA ARG A 131 19.90 -25.12 6.15
C ARG A 131 20.63 -25.14 4.83
N GLN A 132 21.24 -24.01 4.45
CA GLN A 132 21.95 -23.85 3.18
C GLN A 132 23.46 -24.03 3.29
N PHE A 133 24.03 -24.20 4.50
CA PHE A 133 25.48 -24.35 4.70
C PHE A 133 26.10 -25.44 3.80
N GLY A 134 27.13 -25.05 3.04
CA GLY A 134 27.83 -25.84 2.03
C GLY A 134 27.20 -25.79 0.63
N SER A 135 26.08 -25.10 0.44
CA SER A 135 25.41 -24.95 -0.85
C SER A 135 26.20 -24.06 -1.80
N THR A 136 26.28 -24.47 -3.06
CA THR A 136 26.82 -23.67 -4.18
C THR A 136 25.75 -23.35 -5.23
N THR A 137 24.48 -23.64 -4.93
CA THR A 137 23.35 -23.50 -5.88
C THR A 137 22.16 -22.76 -5.26
N GLU A 138 21.87 -23.02 -3.99
CA GLU A 138 20.95 -22.24 -3.15
C GLU A 138 21.78 -21.20 -2.38
N LEU A 139 21.84 -19.97 -2.87
CA LEU A 139 22.75 -18.92 -2.37
C LEU A 139 22.01 -17.81 -1.60
N ALA A 140 20.78 -18.05 -1.12
CA ALA A 140 20.03 -17.04 -0.39
C ALA A 140 20.74 -16.58 0.90
N ALA A 141 21.54 -17.46 1.51
CA ALA A 141 22.35 -17.17 2.69
C ALA A 141 23.85 -16.93 2.40
N ASP A 142 24.26 -16.68 1.15
CA ASP A 142 25.64 -16.34 0.77
C ASP A 142 25.90 -14.83 0.99
N GLY A 143 25.85 -14.40 2.25
CA GLY A 143 26.04 -12.99 2.64
C GLY A 143 27.43 -12.42 2.33
N SER A 144 28.44 -13.26 2.17
CA SER A 144 29.80 -12.88 1.73
C SER A 144 29.94 -12.79 0.21
N ASN A 145 28.91 -13.24 -0.52
CA ASN A 145 28.81 -13.27 -1.97
C ASN A 145 30.02 -13.95 -2.63
N ASN A 146 30.48 -15.05 -2.02
CA ASN A 146 31.65 -15.79 -2.49
C ASN A 146 31.27 -16.96 -3.43
N GLY A 147 29.97 -17.15 -3.67
CA GLY A 147 29.39 -18.22 -4.49
C GLY A 147 29.14 -19.51 -3.71
N THR A 148 29.26 -19.51 -2.38
CA THR A 148 29.04 -20.65 -1.49
C THR A 148 28.52 -20.18 -0.14
N VAL A 149 27.46 -20.82 0.37
CA VAL A 149 27.01 -20.57 1.74
C VAL A 149 27.96 -21.26 2.73
N ASP A 150 28.85 -20.53 3.40
CA ASP A 150 29.88 -21.05 4.29
C ASP A 150 30.03 -20.26 5.60
N ALA A 151 31.19 -20.39 6.26
CA ALA A 151 31.46 -19.73 7.53
C ALA A 151 31.66 -18.22 7.43
N ALA A 152 32.02 -17.68 6.26
CA ALA A 152 32.13 -16.25 6.01
C ALA A 152 30.76 -15.58 6.11
N ASP A 153 29.70 -16.24 5.65
CA ASP A 153 28.34 -15.71 5.75
C ASP A 153 27.90 -15.65 7.21
N LEU A 154 28.20 -16.66 8.02
CA LEU A 154 27.90 -16.59 9.46
C LEU A 154 28.54 -15.35 10.13
N VAL A 155 29.70 -14.89 9.65
CA VAL A 155 30.32 -13.65 10.14
C VAL A 155 29.49 -12.44 9.71
N VAL A 156 28.99 -12.40 8.47
CA VAL A 156 28.05 -11.39 8.00
C VAL A 156 26.79 -11.40 8.85
N TRP A 157 26.16 -12.56 9.07
CA TRP A 157 24.98 -12.68 9.93
C TRP A 157 25.22 -12.19 11.34
N LYS A 158 26.31 -12.61 11.99
CA LYS A 158 26.64 -12.19 13.35
C LYS A 158 26.86 -10.69 13.46
N ASN A 159 27.45 -10.09 12.43
CA ASN A 159 27.71 -8.65 12.41
C ASN A 159 26.41 -7.86 12.24
N GLY A 160 25.45 -8.41 11.50
CA GLY A 160 24.15 -7.79 11.30
C GLY A 160 23.07 -8.22 12.30
N TYR A 161 23.30 -9.17 13.21
CA TYR A 161 22.24 -9.70 14.06
C TYR A 161 21.59 -8.62 14.94
N GLY A 162 20.28 -8.47 14.79
CA GLY A 162 19.48 -7.41 15.38
C GLY A 162 19.30 -6.18 14.50
N ASP A 163 19.96 -6.13 13.34
CA ASP A 163 19.77 -5.05 12.36
C ASP A 163 18.40 -5.18 11.69
N ILE A 164 17.88 -4.03 11.28
CA ILE A 164 16.63 -3.93 10.53
C ILE A 164 16.99 -3.41 9.13
N VAL A 165 16.51 -4.07 8.08
CA VAL A 165 16.81 -3.67 6.70
C VAL A 165 16.15 -2.33 6.40
N TYR A 166 16.93 -1.50 5.71
CA TYR A 166 16.70 -0.14 5.26
C TYR A 166 15.27 0.17 4.81
N GLY A 167 14.85 1.41 5.07
CA GLY A 167 13.53 1.87 4.71
C GLY A 167 13.24 3.30 5.15
N GLY A 168 12.06 3.77 4.81
CA GLY A 168 11.51 5.02 5.30
C GLY A 168 10.40 4.81 6.31
N GLU A 169 10.30 5.71 7.27
CA GLU A 169 9.19 5.77 8.19
C GLU A 169 8.71 7.21 8.39
N ILE A 170 7.41 7.42 8.21
CA ILE A 170 6.74 8.64 8.64
C ILE A 170 5.77 8.27 9.74
N VAL A 171 5.97 8.83 10.93
CA VAL A 171 5.07 8.66 12.08
C VAL A 171 4.40 9.98 12.36
N MET A 172 3.08 10.01 12.24
CA MET A 172 2.27 11.20 12.48
C MET A 172 1.53 11.06 13.81
N THR A 173 1.78 12.01 14.71
CA THR A 173 1.16 12.12 16.03
C THR A 173 0.61 13.53 16.23
N GLY A 174 -0.37 13.67 17.14
CA GLY A 174 -1.08 14.92 17.35
C GLY A 174 -1.74 15.45 16.07
N ALA A 175 -2.12 16.73 16.09
CA ALA A 175 -2.73 17.42 14.96
C ALA A 175 -1.69 17.76 13.86
N SER A 176 -1.16 16.73 13.19
CA SER A 176 -0.24 16.84 12.06
C SER A 176 -0.95 16.57 10.73
N THR A 177 -0.51 17.26 9.68
CA THR A 177 -1.11 17.16 8.35
C THR A 177 -0.03 16.97 7.28
N ILE A 178 -0.21 15.98 6.40
CA ILE A 178 0.54 15.89 5.14
C ILE A 178 -0.42 16.11 3.99
N LYS A 179 -0.06 17.00 3.07
CA LYS A 179 -0.74 17.19 1.78
C LYS A 179 0.23 16.84 0.67
N SER A 180 -0.16 15.99 -0.27
CA SER A 180 0.75 15.57 -1.34
C SER A 180 0.04 15.21 -2.64
N ASN A 181 0.68 15.50 -3.77
CA ASN A 181 0.26 15.07 -5.11
C ASN A 181 0.82 13.67 -5.44
N GLY A 182 0.39 12.70 -4.64
CA GLY A 182 0.77 11.30 -4.74
C GLY A 182 1.79 10.89 -3.70
N ILE A 183 1.56 9.72 -3.09
CA ILE A 183 2.44 9.14 -2.07
C ILE A 183 2.82 7.72 -2.49
N LEU A 184 4.11 7.41 -2.39
CA LEU A 184 4.66 6.07 -2.56
C LEU A 184 5.15 5.57 -1.20
N VAL A 185 4.55 4.48 -0.70
CA VAL A 185 4.95 3.84 0.55
C VAL A 185 5.51 2.46 0.24
N GLY A 186 6.78 2.23 0.55
CA GLY A 186 7.48 1.01 0.14
C GLY A 186 7.77 1.04 -1.35
N GLU A 187 8.36 2.13 -1.85
CA GLU A 187 8.65 2.27 -3.28
C GLU A 187 9.60 1.15 -3.74
N ARG A 188 10.72 0.96 -3.04
CA ARG A 188 11.77 -0.02 -3.37
C ARG A 188 12.23 -0.82 -2.16
N THR A 189 12.32 -0.16 -1.02
CA THR A 189 12.63 -0.74 0.28
C THR A 189 11.40 -0.71 1.16
N LYS A 190 11.55 -0.98 2.47
CA LYS A 190 10.41 -0.91 3.38
C LYS A 190 9.94 0.53 3.57
N GLY A 191 8.63 0.74 3.50
CA GLY A 191 8.02 2.03 3.82
C GLY A 191 6.92 1.87 4.85
N LEU A 192 6.96 2.69 5.89
CA LEU A 192 5.88 2.81 6.87
C LEU A 192 5.33 4.24 6.87
N LEU A 193 4.01 4.35 6.71
CA LEU A 193 3.26 5.56 7.00
C LEU A 193 2.27 5.27 8.12
N ASP A 194 2.54 5.82 9.31
CA ASP A 194 1.68 5.67 10.49
C ASP A 194 0.91 6.98 10.74
N ILE A 195 -0.42 6.92 10.59
CA ILE A 195 -1.33 8.07 10.71
C ILE A 195 -2.06 7.97 12.03
N GLY A 196 -1.52 8.60 13.08
CA GLY A 196 -2.11 8.61 14.41
C GLY A 196 -3.49 9.29 14.48
N PRO A 197 -4.21 9.20 15.62
CA PRO A 197 -5.65 9.48 15.71
C PRO A 197 -6.09 10.90 15.34
N GLU A 198 -5.21 11.89 15.54
CA GLU A 198 -5.48 13.30 15.23
C GLU A 198 -4.84 13.75 13.90
N ALA A 199 -4.08 12.86 13.25
CA ALA A 199 -3.33 13.16 12.05
C ALA A 199 -4.21 13.07 10.79
N VAL A 200 -3.85 13.85 9.78
CA VAL A 200 -4.55 13.89 8.49
C VAL A 200 -3.55 13.75 7.35
N VAL A 201 -3.80 12.81 6.45
CA VAL A 201 -3.10 12.70 5.16
C VAL A 201 -4.09 13.02 4.04
N GLU A 202 -3.75 14.01 3.22
CA GLU A 202 -4.50 14.42 2.05
C GLU A 202 -3.65 14.17 0.80
N VAL A 203 -3.90 13.04 0.13
CA VAL A 203 -3.35 12.73 -1.20
C VAL A 203 -4.25 13.35 -2.27
N ARG A 204 -4.39 14.68 -2.19
CA ARG A 204 -5.31 15.46 -3.01
C ARG A 204 -4.98 16.95 -2.91
N ILE A 205 -4.00 17.44 -3.66
CA ILE A 205 -3.97 18.88 -3.90
C ILE A 205 -4.84 19.12 -5.12
N PHE A 206 -6.11 19.44 -4.84
CA PHE A 206 -7.04 19.94 -5.84
C PHE A 206 -6.50 21.27 -6.36
N ASP A 207 -5.68 21.23 -7.41
CA ASP A 207 -5.57 22.37 -8.31
C ASP A 207 -6.79 22.25 -9.22
N GLY A 208 -7.70 23.23 -9.15
CA GLY A 208 -8.96 23.20 -9.91
C GLY A 208 -8.79 23.32 -11.43
N ALA A 209 -7.62 22.98 -11.99
CA ALA A 209 -7.29 23.19 -13.39
C ALA A 209 -6.94 21.91 -14.15
N THR A 210 -6.45 20.83 -13.54
CA THR A 210 -6.13 19.60 -14.31
C THR A 210 -6.20 18.30 -13.51
N PHE A 211 -7.33 17.58 -13.59
CA PHE A 211 -7.37 16.14 -13.28
C PHE A 211 -6.46 15.39 -14.26
N GLY A 212 -5.37 14.81 -13.78
CA GLY A 212 -4.43 14.07 -14.65
C GLY A 212 -3.04 13.78 -14.08
N GLY A 213 -2.69 14.35 -12.92
CA GLY A 213 -1.53 13.92 -12.14
C GLY A 213 -1.81 12.64 -11.34
N THR A 214 -0.75 11.93 -10.96
CA THR A 214 -0.73 10.74 -10.12
C THR A 214 -1.09 11.06 -8.66
N GLU A 215 -2.32 11.48 -8.42
CA GLU A 215 -2.91 11.79 -7.09
C GLU A 215 -3.22 10.52 -6.28
N ASP A 216 -2.41 9.48 -6.49
CA ASP A 216 -2.68 8.15 -5.99
C ASP A 216 -1.85 7.89 -4.74
N LEU A 217 -2.40 7.12 -3.79
CA LEU A 217 -1.59 6.46 -2.79
C LEU A 217 -1.20 5.08 -3.32
N ARG A 218 0.10 4.82 -3.42
CA ARG A 218 0.64 3.52 -3.82
C ARG A 218 1.38 2.91 -2.65
N VAL A 219 1.00 1.68 -2.29
CA VAL A 219 1.58 0.95 -1.17
C VAL A 219 2.16 -0.36 -1.69
N GLY A 220 3.47 -0.45 -1.59
CA GLY A 220 4.31 -1.46 -2.19
C GLY A 220 4.35 -1.36 -3.70
N THR A 221 5.39 -0.72 -4.24
CA THR A 221 5.44 -0.35 -5.66
C THR A 221 6.36 -1.22 -6.50
N TRP A 222 7.61 -1.43 -6.07
CA TRP A 222 8.61 -2.19 -6.82
C TRP A 222 9.17 -3.33 -5.97
N GLY A 223 8.68 -4.54 -6.21
CA GLY A 223 9.16 -5.74 -5.53
C GLY A 223 10.28 -6.45 -6.29
N PRO A 224 10.72 -7.61 -5.77
CA PRO A 224 11.88 -8.34 -6.31
C PRO A 224 11.62 -8.91 -7.71
N ALA A 225 10.35 -8.93 -8.13
CA ALA A 225 9.86 -9.43 -9.40
C ALA A 225 10.10 -8.49 -10.60
N TYR A 226 10.63 -7.29 -10.40
CA TYR A 226 10.73 -6.33 -11.50
C TYR A 226 11.92 -6.68 -12.43
N GLU A 227 11.66 -7.54 -13.41
CA GLU A 227 12.67 -8.22 -14.24
C GLU A 227 13.43 -7.33 -15.23
N THR A 228 12.93 -6.13 -15.54
CA THR A 228 13.55 -5.26 -16.56
C THR A 228 14.97 -4.82 -16.19
N PHE A 229 15.36 -4.95 -14.92
CA PHE A 229 16.71 -4.63 -14.43
C PHE A 229 17.49 -5.85 -13.91
N GLY A 230 17.02 -7.07 -14.19
CA GLY A 230 17.76 -8.29 -13.85
C GLY A 230 17.61 -8.74 -12.39
N GLY A 231 16.42 -8.57 -11.81
CA GLY A 231 16.11 -9.01 -10.44
C GLY A 231 17.09 -8.40 -9.45
N GLU A 232 16.97 -7.09 -9.21
CA GLU A 232 17.80 -6.41 -8.20
C GLU A 232 17.55 -7.07 -6.83
N PRO A 233 18.53 -7.80 -6.27
CA PRO A 233 18.36 -8.48 -4.99
C PRO A 233 18.17 -7.45 -3.88
N GLY A 234 17.18 -7.64 -3.00
CA GLY A 234 16.94 -6.77 -1.84
C GLY A 234 15.83 -5.72 -2.01
N LEU A 235 15.22 -5.60 -3.19
CA LEU A 235 14.01 -4.80 -3.35
C LEU A 235 12.80 -5.58 -2.84
N ASN A 236 12.36 -5.31 -1.63
CA ASN A 236 11.11 -5.87 -1.12
C ASN A 236 9.90 -5.04 -1.58
N GLY A 237 10.10 -3.73 -1.73
CA GLY A 237 9.01 -2.79 -1.98
C GLY A 237 7.89 -2.97 -0.95
N ASP A 238 8.21 -3.34 0.28
CA ASP A 238 7.19 -3.69 1.27
C ASP A 238 6.63 -2.38 1.87
N GLY A 239 5.40 -2.03 1.50
CA GLY A 239 4.69 -0.86 2.01
C GLY A 239 3.68 -1.22 3.08
N LEU A 240 3.66 -0.47 4.18
CA LEU A 240 2.64 -0.53 5.22
C LEU A 240 2.10 0.87 5.52
N VAL A 241 0.77 1.01 5.47
CA VAL A 241 0.07 2.20 5.93
C VAL A 241 -0.84 1.83 7.09
N ILE A 242 -0.67 2.48 8.25
CA ILE A 242 -1.51 2.31 9.43
C ILE A 242 -2.36 3.58 9.58
N VAL A 243 -3.67 3.40 9.80
CA VAL A 243 -4.64 4.50 9.83
C VAL A 243 -5.45 4.45 11.13
N GLU A 244 -5.09 5.29 12.09
CA GLU A 244 -5.88 5.65 13.27
C GLU A 244 -6.55 7.03 13.11
N GLY A 245 -5.97 7.91 12.30
CA GLY A 245 -6.48 9.24 11.97
C GLY A 245 -7.31 9.28 10.69
N THR A 246 -7.08 10.29 9.83
CA THR A 246 -7.81 10.43 8.55
C THR A 246 -6.86 10.32 7.36
N LEU A 247 -7.17 9.42 6.42
CA LEU A 247 -6.53 9.30 5.13
C LEU A 247 -7.55 9.61 4.02
N ASN A 248 -7.29 10.68 3.27
CA ASN A 248 -8.05 11.02 2.07
C ASN A 248 -7.15 10.83 0.85
N ALA A 249 -7.56 10.03 -0.11
CA ALA A 249 -6.86 9.85 -1.37
C ALA A 249 -7.84 9.85 -2.54
N LYS A 250 -7.32 9.92 -3.77
CA LYS A 250 -8.11 9.62 -4.96
C LYS A 250 -8.23 8.11 -5.10
N ASP A 251 -7.15 7.47 -5.51
CA ASP A 251 -7.04 6.04 -5.71
C ASP A 251 -6.04 5.44 -4.70
N LEU A 252 -6.27 4.17 -4.33
CA LEU A 252 -5.34 3.37 -3.54
C LEU A 252 -4.90 2.15 -4.34
N TYR A 253 -3.61 2.08 -4.64
CA TYR A 253 -2.97 0.93 -5.29
C TYR A 253 -2.19 0.14 -4.25
N LEU A 254 -2.44 -1.17 -4.19
CA LEU A 254 -1.70 -2.09 -3.34
C LEU A 254 -0.93 -3.10 -4.19
N SER A 255 0.36 -3.29 -3.88
CA SER A 255 1.21 -4.36 -4.42
C SER A 255 1.42 -4.30 -5.94
N GLU A 256 2.02 -3.21 -6.42
CA GLU A 256 2.47 -3.11 -7.81
C GLU A 256 3.76 -3.91 -8.05
N HIS A 257 3.98 -4.35 -9.29
CA HIS A 257 5.26 -4.90 -9.76
C HIS A 257 5.98 -5.93 -8.85
N GLY A 258 5.24 -6.80 -8.16
CA GLY A 258 5.85 -7.83 -7.30
C GLY A 258 6.00 -7.49 -5.83
N ALA A 259 5.69 -6.25 -5.45
CA ALA A 259 5.84 -5.75 -4.10
C ALA A 259 4.77 -6.31 -3.15
N LYS A 260 4.88 -6.01 -1.85
CA LYS A 260 3.81 -6.25 -0.88
C LYS A 260 3.28 -4.93 -0.38
N GLY A 261 1.97 -4.75 -0.45
CA GLY A 261 1.29 -3.57 0.04
C GLY A 261 0.24 -3.94 1.07
N GLU A 262 0.33 -3.37 2.27
CA GLU A 262 -0.73 -3.48 3.28
C GLU A 262 -1.23 -2.09 3.69
N ILE A 263 -2.55 -1.91 3.68
CA ILE A 263 -3.21 -0.86 4.44
C ILE A 263 -3.93 -1.47 5.63
N ARG A 264 -3.78 -0.86 6.80
CA ARG A 264 -4.42 -1.28 8.04
C ARG A 264 -5.22 -0.14 8.67
N LEU A 265 -6.52 -0.36 8.83
CA LEU A 265 -7.42 0.55 9.54
C LEU A 265 -7.54 0.12 11.02
N GLU A 266 -7.09 0.97 11.93
CA GLU A 266 -7.13 0.74 13.39
C GLU A 266 -8.00 1.81 14.08
N GLY A 267 -9.23 2.01 13.58
CA GLY A 267 -10.20 2.95 14.17
C GLY A 267 -10.28 4.33 13.50
N GLY A 268 -9.44 4.61 12.50
CA GLY A 268 -9.45 5.86 11.74
C GLY A 268 -10.51 5.92 10.63
N THR A 269 -10.28 6.81 9.66
CA THR A 269 -11.09 6.97 8.46
C THR A 269 -10.24 6.91 7.21
N VAL A 270 -10.61 6.05 6.26
CA VAL A 270 -10.06 6.01 4.90
C VAL A 270 -11.16 6.44 3.93
N ASN A 271 -10.91 7.50 3.17
CA ASN A 271 -11.80 7.98 2.12
C ASN A 271 -11.06 7.97 0.78
N LEU A 272 -11.48 7.12 -0.13
CA LEU A 272 -11.01 7.09 -1.51
C LEU A 272 -12.08 7.69 -2.40
N ASN A 273 -11.73 8.67 -3.23
CA ASN A 273 -12.69 9.23 -4.19
C ASN A 273 -12.89 8.35 -5.42
N GLY A 274 -11.87 7.59 -5.79
CA GLY A 274 -11.87 6.67 -6.92
C GLY A 274 -11.86 5.24 -6.42
N GLU A 275 -10.80 4.50 -6.76
CA GLU A 275 -10.75 3.05 -6.62
C GLU A 275 -9.86 2.55 -5.49
N LEU A 276 -10.21 1.36 -4.97
CA LEU A 276 -9.29 0.48 -4.27
C LEU A 276 -8.83 -0.60 -5.26
N ILE A 277 -7.54 -0.59 -5.62
CA ILE A 277 -6.96 -1.44 -6.66
C ILE A 277 -5.97 -2.40 -6.02
N MET A 278 -6.30 -3.69 -6.06
CA MET A 278 -5.53 -4.80 -5.49
C MET A 278 -5.20 -5.86 -6.55
N ASP A 279 -5.59 -5.64 -7.80
CA ASP A 279 -5.41 -6.55 -8.93
C ASP A 279 -4.43 -6.01 -9.98
N PHE A 280 -3.50 -5.16 -9.55
CA PHE A 280 -2.57 -4.48 -10.45
C PHE A 280 -1.55 -5.46 -11.06
N CYS A 281 -1.95 -6.07 -12.18
CA CYS A 281 -1.09 -6.94 -12.95
C CYS A 281 -1.36 -6.82 -14.47
N ALA A 282 -1.55 -5.59 -14.95
CA ALA A 282 -1.78 -5.34 -16.38
C ALA A 282 -0.58 -5.76 -17.28
N GLY A 283 0.59 -6.05 -16.69
CA GLY A 283 1.81 -6.46 -17.41
C GLY A 283 2.60 -7.62 -16.80
N CYS A 284 2.22 -8.18 -15.65
CA CYS A 284 2.84 -9.43 -15.16
C CYS A 284 2.20 -10.63 -15.87
N VAL A 285 2.47 -10.72 -17.17
CA VAL A 285 1.94 -11.75 -18.03
C VAL A 285 2.63 -13.07 -17.66
N SER A 286 1.87 -13.98 -17.05
CA SER A 286 2.14 -15.41 -16.91
C SER A 286 3.30 -15.89 -16.03
N ASP A 287 4.10 -15.03 -15.39
CA ASP A 287 5.14 -15.53 -14.47
C ASP A 287 4.53 -15.89 -13.10
N PRO A 288 4.43 -17.19 -12.76
CA PRO A 288 3.83 -17.63 -11.50
C PRO A 288 4.70 -17.30 -10.29
N VAL A 289 6.01 -17.08 -10.46
CA VAL A 289 6.93 -16.70 -9.39
C VAL A 289 6.67 -15.26 -8.97
N LEU A 290 6.53 -14.35 -9.94
CA LEU A 290 6.24 -12.94 -9.67
C LEU A 290 4.87 -12.78 -8.98
N LEU A 291 3.87 -13.53 -9.46
CA LEU A 291 2.55 -13.56 -8.82
C LEU A 291 2.59 -14.15 -7.39
N ALA A 292 3.48 -15.09 -7.10
CA ALA A 292 3.60 -15.67 -5.76
C ALA A 292 4.21 -14.70 -4.73
N GLN A 293 4.96 -13.70 -5.19
CA GLN A 293 5.61 -12.70 -4.33
C GLN A 293 4.69 -11.51 -4.01
N GLN A 294 3.75 -11.20 -4.91
CA GLN A 294 2.78 -10.13 -4.72
C GLN A 294 1.82 -10.41 -3.56
N SER A 295 1.59 -9.38 -2.75
CA SER A 295 0.59 -9.44 -1.68
C SER A 295 -0.06 -8.07 -1.51
N ALA A 296 -1.26 -7.91 -2.08
CA ALA A 296 -2.15 -6.79 -1.79
C ALA A 296 -3.02 -7.15 -0.58
N LYS A 297 -2.93 -6.40 0.52
CA LYS A 297 -3.68 -6.69 1.73
C LYS A 297 -4.38 -5.47 2.30
N VAL A 298 -5.67 -5.63 2.62
CA VAL A 298 -6.44 -4.68 3.42
C VAL A 298 -6.74 -5.34 4.76
N THR A 299 -6.32 -4.71 5.86
CA THR A 299 -6.61 -5.17 7.21
C THR A 299 -7.54 -4.18 7.91
N ILE A 300 -8.66 -4.66 8.44
CA ILE A 300 -9.59 -3.87 9.25
C ILE A 300 -9.58 -4.40 10.68
N VAL A 301 -9.36 -3.51 11.65
CA VAL A 301 -9.32 -3.85 13.07
C VAL A 301 -10.42 -3.11 13.82
N GLY A 302 -11.34 -3.87 14.41
CA GLY A 302 -12.47 -3.36 15.19
C GLY A 302 -13.52 -2.63 14.37
N SER A 303 -14.52 -2.08 15.06
CA SER A 303 -15.67 -1.38 14.47
C SER A 303 -15.63 0.14 14.62
N GLY A 304 -14.51 0.71 15.05
CA GLY A 304 -14.39 2.13 15.41
C GLY A 304 -14.17 3.09 14.24
N GLY A 305 -13.86 2.59 13.05
CA GLY A 305 -13.45 3.40 11.91
C GLY A 305 -14.45 3.45 10.74
N ALA A 306 -14.02 4.05 9.64
CA ALA A 306 -14.74 4.07 8.36
C ALA A 306 -13.78 3.80 7.18
N PHE A 307 -14.22 3.00 6.21
CA PHE A 307 -13.48 2.77 4.96
C PHE A 307 -14.43 2.96 3.77
N ASN A 308 -14.35 4.13 3.15
CA ASN A 308 -15.21 4.54 2.04
C ASN A 308 -14.43 4.50 0.72
N VAL A 309 -15.01 3.86 -0.30
CA VAL A 309 -14.48 3.81 -1.67
C VAL A 309 -15.46 4.51 -2.60
N GLY A 310 -14.98 5.35 -3.50
CA GLY A 310 -15.82 6.10 -4.42
C GLY A 310 -16.53 7.30 -3.79
N LEU A 311 -15.98 7.93 -2.76
CA LEU A 311 -16.62 9.10 -2.14
C LEU A 311 -16.49 10.33 -3.06
N ASP A 312 -17.60 10.93 -3.50
CA ASP A 312 -17.54 12.23 -4.18
C ASP A 312 -17.06 13.31 -3.19
N PRO A 313 -15.95 14.01 -3.46
CA PRO A 313 -15.52 15.13 -2.63
C PRO A 313 -16.45 16.35 -2.73
N ASP A 314 -17.19 16.49 -3.82
CA ASP A 314 -18.11 17.59 -4.07
C ASP A 314 -19.43 17.06 -4.65
N PRO A 315 -20.27 16.41 -3.82
CA PRO A 315 -21.54 15.83 -4.28
C PRO A 315 -22.55 16.88 -4.79
N ALA A 316 -22.25 18.17 -4.70
CA ALA A 316 -23.06 19.23 -5.27
C ALA A 316 -22.70 19.52 -6.75
N VAL A 317 -21.56 19.04 -7.22
CA VAL A 317 -21.05 19.25 -8.59
C VAL A 317 -21.01 17.92 -9.31
N ILE A 318 -21.97 17.70 -10.21
CA ILE A 318 -21.98 16.51 -11.07
C ILE A 318 -20.72 16.52 -11.93
N ASP A 319 -19.83 15.56 -11.71
CA ASP A 319 -18.71 15.31 -12.60
C ASP A 319 -19.25 14.62 -13.87
N PRO A 320 -19.09 15.20 -15.08
CA PRO A 320 -19.51 14.54 -16.31
C PRO A 320 -18.68 13.28 -16.63
N ASN A 321 -17.50 13.13 -16.03
CA ASN A 321 -16.59 11.99 -16.22
C ASN A 321 -16.01 11.54 -14.87
N PRO A 322 -16.86 11.06 -13.95
CA PRO A 322 -16.38 10.66 -12.63
C PRO A 322 -15.32 9.58 -12.79
N PRO A 323 -14.25 9.59 -11.98
CA PRO A 323 -13.30 8.49 -11.98
C PRO A 323 -14.05 7.19 -11.66
N PRO A 324 -13.53 6.03 -12.09
CA PRO A 324 -14.03 4.76 -11.59
C PRO A 324 -14.05 4.73 -10.06
N ARG A 325 -15.09 4.12 -9.46
CA ARG A 325 -15.38 4.16 -8.00
C ARG A 325 -15.47 2.77 -7.38
N SER A 326 -14.64 1.84 -7.85
CA SER A 326 -14.80 0.40 -7.56
C SER A 326 -13.71 -0.16 -6.65
N ILE A 327 -14.02 -1.29 -6.01
CA ILE A 327 -13.02 -2.21 -5.46
C ILE A 327 -12.65 -3.20 -6.57
N ARG A 328 -11.36 -3.25 -6.91
CA ARG A 328 -10.79 -4.18 -7.89
C ARG A 328 -9.81 -5.12 -7.19
N ALA A 329 -10.32 -6.25 -6.73
CA ALA A 329 -9.56 -7.25 -6.01
C ALA A 329 -9.71 -8.64 -6.64
N ALA A 330 -9.76 -8.69 -7.98
CA ALA A 330 -10.00 -9.94 -8.69
C ALA A 330 -8.78 -10.89 -8.75
N ALA A 331 -7.68 -10.54 -8.07
CA ALA A 331 -6.44 -11.31 -8.08
C ALA A 331 -6.36 -12.30 -6.90
N PRO A 332 -5.75 -13.50 -7.07
CA PRO A 332 -5.60 -14.48 -5.99
C PRO A 332 -4.57 -14.09 -4.92
N THR A 333 -3.82 -13.02 -5.18
CA THR A 333 -2.87 -12.37 -4.26
C THR A 333 -3.55 -11.31 -3.40
N ALA A 334 -4.73 -10.83 -3.79
CA ALA A 334 -5.52 -9.90 -3.00
C ALA A 334 -6.10 -10.59 -1.76
N ARG A 335 -5.95 -9.94 -0.60
CA ARG A 335 -6.39 -10.46 0.69
C ARG A 335 -7.09 -9.39 1.52
N PHE A 336 -8.27 -9.71 2.00
CA PHE A 336 -8.98 -8.93 3.00
C PHE A 336 -8.86 -9.63 4.35
N SER A 337 -8.52 -8.88 5.40
CA SER A 337 -8.35 -9.39 6.76
C SER A 337 -9.20 -8.57 7.71
N PHE A 338 -10.17 -9.21 8.37
CA PHE A 338 -11.07 -8.56 9.32
C PHE A 338 -10.83 -9.11 10.73
N ILE A 339 -10.46 -8.24 11.66
CA ILE A 339 -10.23 -8.57 13.07
C ILE A 339 -11.33 -7.89 13.87
N ALA A 340 -12.35 -8.66 14.26
CA ALA A 340 -13.50 -8.12 14.97
C ALA A 340 -13.17 -7.81 16.43
N ASP A 341 -13.73 -6.70 16.93
CA ASP A 341 -13.82 -6.41 18.35
C ASP A 341 -15.19 -6.85 18.90
N ALA A 342 -15.55 -6.37 20.10
CA ALA A 342 -16.85 -6.67 20.70
C ALA A 342 -18.05 -6.07 19.92
N GLY A 343 -17.83 -4.96 19.21
CA GLY A 343 -18.82 -4.26 18.39
C GLY A 343 -18.91 -4.80 16.96
N GLY A 344 -17.89 -5.48 16.46
CA GLY A 344 -17.86 -6.08 15.13
C GLY A 344 -16.63 -5.64 14.35
N VAL A 345 -16.85 -5.26 13.08
CA VAL A 345 -15.82 -4.71 12.19
C VAL A 345 -16.37 -3.53 11.41
N THR A 346 -15.49 -2.62 11.01
CA THR A 346 -15.82 -1.59 10.03
C THR A 346 -16.02 -2.24 8.65
N PRO A 347 -17.17 -2.06 7.97
CA PRO A 347 -17.33 -2.51 6.61
C PRO A 347 -16.50 -1.65 5.65
N ILE A 348 -16.09 -2.23 4.51
CA ILE A 348 -15.63 -1.46 3.36
C ILE A 348 -16.86 -1.08 2.55
N THR A 349 -17.19 0.22 2.51
CA THR A 349 -18.39 0.74 1.85
C THR A 349 -18.03 1.34 0.50
N VAL A 350 -18.63 0.83 -0.58
CA VAL A 350 -18.59 1.46 -1.90
C VAL A 350 -19.74 2.47 -1.97
N VAL A 351 -19.39 3.75 -1.94
CA VAL A 351 -20.36 4.84 -1.81
C VAL A 351 -21.22 4.94 -3.07
N ASN A 352 -22.53 4.98 -2.88
CA ASN A 352 -23.47 5.29 -3.94
C ASN A 352 -23.67 6.81 -4.03
N ASN A 353 -23.04 7.44 -5.01
CA ASN A 353 -23.20 8.86 -5.25
C ASN A 353 -24.46 9.09 -6.10
N PRO A 354 -25.40 9.92 -5.63
CA PRO A 354 -26.55 10.31 -6.44
C PRO A 354 -26.08 10.89 -7.77
N ASP A 355 -26.80 10.57 -8.85
CA ASP A 355 -26.57 11.12 -10.20
C ASP A 355 -25.27 10.69 -10.90
N GLU A 356 -24.50 9.78 -10.31
CA GLU A 356 -23.31 9.18 -10.93
C GLU A 356 -23.46 7.67 -11.08
N THR A 357 -22.57 7.07 -11.90
CA THR A 357 -22.54 5.61 -12.02
C THR A 357 -22.00 5.00 -10.73
N SER A 358 -22.81 4.20 -10.06
CA SER A 358 -22.43 3.51 -8.84
C SER A 358 -21.19 2.63 -9.05
N GLY A 359 -20.29 2.63 -8.07
CA GLY A 359 -19.15 1.72 -8.03
C GLY A 359 -19.56 0.25 -7.90
N THR A 360 -18.59 -0.64 -8.15
CA THR A 360 -18.75 -2.08 -7.95
C THR A 360 -17.70 -2.61 -6.98
N ALA A 361 -17.96 -3.75 -6.35
CA ALA A 361 -17.00 -4.48 -5.54
C ALA A 361 -16.68 -5.82 -6.21
N ASN A 362 -15.60 -5.87 -7.01
CA ASN A 362 -15.13 -7.10 -7.61
C ASN A 362 -14.10 -7.79 -6.71
N ILE A 363 -14.53 -8.87 -6.07
CA ILE A 363 -13.72 -9.66 -5.12
C ILE A 363 -13.44 -11.07 -5.63
N ALA A 364 -13.66 -11.32 -6.93
CA ALA A 364 -13.50 -12.65 -7.50
C ALA A 364 -12.08 -13.20 -7.21
N THR A 365 -11.98 -14.37 -6.60
CA THR A 365 -10.70 -15.05 -6.28
C THR A 365 -9.86 -14.45 -5.14
N ALA A 366 -10.18 -13.26 -4.64
CA ALA A 366 -9.53 -12.73 -3.44
C ALA A 366 -9.68 -13.67 -2.25
N LYS A 367 -8.78 -13.54 -1.28
CA LYS A 367 -8.81 -14.30 -0.03
C LYS A 367 -9.44 -13.46 1.08
N LEU A 368 -10.20 -14.10 1.94
CA LEU A 368 -10.78 -13.52 3.13
C LEU A 368 -10.22 -14.20 4.37
N ASP A 369 -9.60 -13.45 5.27
CA ASP A 369 -9.25 -13.88 6.61
C ASP A 369 -10.12 -13.16 7.63
N VAL A 370 -10.64 -13.90 8.61
CA VAL A 370 -11.50 -13.35 9.65
C VAL A 370 -11.09 -13.85 11.02
N ASN A 371 -10.85 -12.94 11.95
CA ASN A 371 -10.74 -13.25 13.37
C ASN A 371 -11.99 -12.72 14.09
N LEU A 372 -12.77 -13.62 14.70
CA LEU A 372 -14.02 -13.33 15.39
C LEU A 372 -13.92 -13.56 16.91
N ASP A 373 -12.74 -13.78 17.47
CA ASP A 373 -12.60 -14.20 18.88
C ASP A 373 -13.14 -13.19 19.87
N ALA A 374 -13.05 -11.88 19.58
CA ALA A 374 -13.63 -10.84 20.42
C ALA A 374 -15.12 -10.54 20.10
N TYR A 375 -15.65 -11.04 18.97
CA TYR A 375 -17.04 -10.77 18.58
C TYR A 375 -18.01 -11.70 19.30
N THR A 376 -18.81 -11.13 20.21
CA THR A 376 -19.71 -11.91 21.07
C THR A 376 -21.18 -11.89 20.61
N SER A 377 -21.56 -10.96 19.75
CA SER A 377 -22.92 -10.81 19.25
C SER A 377 -23.30 -11.92 18.25
N SER A 378 -24.60 -12.11 18.07
CA SER A 378 -25.19 -12.98 17.04
C SER A 378 -25.75 -12.19 15.85
N ALA A 379 -25.69 -10.85 15.90
CA ALA A 379 -26.13 -10.00 14.80
C ALA A 379 -25.25 -10.25 13.57
N PRO A 380 -25.81 -10.19 12.35
CA PRO A 380 -25.03 -10.22 11.14
C PRO A 380 -23.93 -9.15 11.14
N LEU A 381 -22.75 -9.47 10.61
CA LEU A 381 -21.68 -8.50 10.37
C LEU A 381 -21.51 -8.27 8.88
N THR A 382 -21.58 -7.01 8.45
CA THR A 382 -21.25 -6.62 7.08
C THR A 382 -19.74 -6.40 6.96
N LEU A 383 -19.12 -7.07 6.00
CA LEU A 383 -17.69 -6.91 5.69
C LEU A 383 -17.48 -5.95 4.52
N ILE A 384 -18.32 -6.09 3.49
CA ILE A 384 -18.34 -5.24 2.30
C ILE A 384 -19.79 -4.83 2.09
N ASP A 385 -20.01 -3.54 1.87
CA ASP A 385 -21.30 -2.90 1.59
C ASP A 385 -21.17 -2.16 0.25
N ALA A 386 -21.65 -2.78 -0.83
CA ALA A 386 -21.65 -2.18 -2.15
C ALA A 386 -23.08 -1.82 -2.58
N PRO A 387 -23.25 -0.93 -3.59
CA PRO A 387 -24.57 -0.62 -4.12
C PRO A 387 -25.30 -1.88 -4.61
N PRO A 388 -26.65 -1.91 -4.62
CA PRO A 388 -27.43 -3.05 -5.11
C PRO A 388 -26.99 -3.52 -6.50
N GLY A 389 -26.68 -4.81 -6.64
CA GLY A 389 -26.13 -5.40 -7.87
C GLY A 389 -24.63 -5.11 -8.13
N GLY A 390 -23.98 -4.37 -7.24
CA GLY A 390 -22.58 -3.93 -7.36
C GLY A 390 -21.56 -4.96 -6.86
N LEU A 391 -21.97 -6.00 -6.13
CA LEU A 391 -21.07 -7.07 -5.68
C LEU A 391 -20.81 -8.06 -6.82
N LEU A 392 -19.55 -8.18 -7.24
CA LEU A 392 -19.12 -9.04 -8.33
C LEU A 392 -18.18 -10.14 -7.82
N GLY A 393 -18.58 -11.40 -8.02
CA GLY A 393 -17.78 -12.57 -7.65
C GLY A 393 -17.92 -12.97 -6.18
N THR A 394 -17.07 -13.90 -5.75
CA THR A 394 -16.97 -14.40 -4.37
C THR A 394 -15.51 -14.59 -4.00
N PHE A 395 -15.19 -14.63 -2.71
CA PHE A 395 -13.84 -14.94 -2.26
C PHE A 395 -13.43 -16.36 -2.69
N GLY A 396 -12.23 -16.49 -3.24
CA GLY A 396 -11.65 -17.77 -3.64
C GLY A 396 -11.25 -18.66 -2.46
N ALA A 397 -10.97 -18.06 -1.31
CA ALA A 397 -10.73 -18.77 -0.06
C ALA A 397 -11.18 -17.95 1.16
N VAL A 398 -11.69 -18.63 2.18
CA VAL A 398 -12.07 -18.03 3.47
C VAL A 398 -11.34 -18.77 4.60
N THR A 399 -10.62 -18.03 5.44
CA THR A 399 -9.90 -18.53 6.61
C THR A 399 -10.43 -17.88 7.88
N PHE A 400 -10.87 -18.68 8.84
CA PHE A 400 -11.12 -18.18 10.20
C PHE A 400 -9.86 -18.37 11.04
N LEU A 401 -9.28 -17.28 11.53
CA LEU A 401 -8.03 -17.28 12.30
C LEU A 401 -8.26 -17.66 13.78
N GLY A 402 -9.49 -17.45 14.27
CA GLY A 402 -9.88 -17.67 15.66
C GLY A 402 -10.61 -18.98 15.93
N SER A 403 -11.08 -19.12 17.17
CA SER A 403 -11.94 -20.21 17.65
C SER A 403 -13.41 -20.06 17.23
N ARG A 404 -13.84 -18.83 16.90
CA ARG A 404 -15.19 -18.53 16.43
C ARG A 404 -15.22 -18.47 14.90
N THR A 405 -16.24 -19.10 14.31
CA THR A 405 -16.47 -19.14 12.86
C THR A 405 -17.87 -18.62 12.53
N ALA A 406 -18.13 -18.37 11.25
CA ALA A 406 -19.41 -17.90 10.73
C ALA A 406 -19.69 -18.46 9.33
N THR A 407 -20.93 -18.35 8.87
CA THR A 407 -21.29 -18.51 7.45
C THR A 407 -21.03 -17.19 6.73
N VAL A 408 -20.26 -17.23 5.65
CA VAL A 408 -20.11 -16.10 4.71
C VAL A 408 -21.25 -16.16 3.70
N THR A 409 -22.06 -15.11 3.64
CA THR A 409 -23.18 -14.96 2.72
C THR A 409 -22.87 -13.83 1.74
N TYR A 410 -23.05 -14.10 0.45
CA TYR A 410 -22.88 -13.13 -0.63
C TYR A 410 -24.26 -12.71 -1.12
N ASP A 411 -24.70 -11.51 -0.74
CA ASP A 411 -25.98 -10.94 -1.16
C ASP A 411 -25.75 -10.03 -2.37
N ALA A 412 -25.63 -10.62 -3.56
CA ALA A 412 -25.39 -9.86 -4.78
C ALA A 412 -26.53 -8.89 -5.13
N LEU A 413 -27.76 -9.13 -4.64
CA LEU A 413 -28.88 -8.25 -4.91
C LEU A 413 -28.73 -6.94 -4.13
N ASN A 414 -28.37 -7.03 -2.84
CA ASN A 414 -28.18 -5.86 -2.00
C ASN A 414 -26.76 -5.28 -2.09
N GLY A 415 -25.79 -6.06 -2.59
CA GLY A 415 -24.39 -5.65 -2.74
C GLY A 415 -23.52 -6.02 -1.53
N ASP A 416 -24.00 -6.88 -0.64
CA ASP A 416 -23.35 -7.11 0.66
C ASP A 416 -22.57 -8.43 0.73
N VAL A 417 -21.46 -8.40 1.48
CA VAL A 417 -20.84 -9.60 2.04
C VAL A 417 -21.09 -9.62 3.55
N LEU A 418 -21.81 -10.64 4.01
CA LEU A 418 -22.28 -10.76 5.39
C LEU A 418 -21.68 -11.99 6.09
N LEU A 419 -21.41 -11.87 7.38
CA LEU A 419 -21.19 -13.00 8.28
C LEU A 419 -22.45 -13.25 9.11
N THR A 420 -22.91 -14.51 9.12
CA THR A 420 -24.10 -14.96 9.86
C THR A 420 -23.85 -16.31 10.54
N ASN A 421 -24.81 -16.83 11.31
CA ASN A 421 -24.74 -18.17 11.92
C ASN A 421 -23.43 -18.44 12.69
N PHE A 422 -23.07 -17.53 13.59
CA PHE A 422 -21.83 -17.62 14.35
C PHE A 422 -21.80 -18.89 15.21
N THR A 423 -20.70 -19.63 15.15
CA THR A 423 -20.47 -20.81 15.98
C THR A 423 -19.11 -20.71 16.65
N SER A 424 -19.04 -21.13 17.91
CA SER A 424 -17.75 -21.32 18.58
C SER A 424 -17.33 -22.76 18.36
N ALA A 425 -16.15 -22.98 17.80
CA ALA A 425 -15.57 -24.31 17.76
C ALA A 425 -15.41 -24.76 19.22
N GLY A 426 -16.11 -25.83 19.62
CA GLY A 426 -15.64 -26.61 20.76
C GLY A 426 -14.18 -27.00 20.49
N ALA A 427 -13.35 -27.09 21.52
CA ALA A 427 -11.89 -27.23 21.43
C ALA A 427 -11.34 -28.37 20.52
N ALA A 428 -12.19 -29.19 19.90
CA ALA A 428 -11.86 -30.32 19.04
C ALA A 428 -11.96 -30.06 17.52
N ALA A 429 -12.44 -28.89 17.05
CA ALA A 429 -12.61 -28.63 15.62
C ALA A 429 -11.60 -27.60 15.10
N ARG A 430 -10.37 -28.02 14.78
CA ARG A 430 -9.45 -27.22 13.95
C ARG A 430 -9.34 -27.84 12.56
N ALA A 431 -9.53 -26.98 11.56
CA ALA A 431 -9.50 -27.20 10.11
C ALA A 431 -10.72 -27.94 9.51
N ILE A 432 -11.88 -27.27 9.46
CA ILE A 432 -12.79 -27.47 8.33
C ILE A 432 -12.41 -26.41 7.30
N ALA A 433 -11.64 -26.80 6.28
CA ALA A 433 -11.66 -26.05 5.04
C ALA A 433 -13.11 -26.14 4.54
N ALA A 434 -13.89 -25.09 4.72
CA ALA A 434 -15.25 -25.05 4.20
C ALA A 434 -15.13 -25.16 2.69
N ALA A 435 -15.43 -26.34 2.14
CA ALA A 435 -15.62 -26.51 0.71
C ALA A 435 -16.72 -25.50 0.33
N ILE A 436 -16.33 -24.47 -0.42
CA ILE A 436 -17.28 -23.51 -0.97
C ILE A 436 -18.29 -24.34 -1.74
N PRO A 437 -19.59 -24.34 -1.38
CA PRO A 437 -20.58 -25.02 -2.20
C PRO A 437 -20.47 -24.41 -3.60
N GLU A 438 -20.27 -25.27 -4.62
CA GLU A 438 -20.15 -24.80 -6.00
C GLU A 438 -21.28 -23.80 -6.29
N PRO A 439 -20.98 -22.68 -6.96
CA PRO A 439 -22.02 -21.71 -7.29
C PRO A 439 -23.10 -22.44 -8.07
N ALA A 440 -24.28 -22.56 -7.45
CA ALA A 440 -25.46 -23.07 -8.12
C ALA A 440 -25.57 -22.31 -9.45
N ALA A 441 -25.62 -23.02 -10.57
CA ALA A 441 -25.55 -22.45 -11.90
C ALA A 441 -26.59 -21.32 -12.08
N TRP A 442 -26.15 -20.08 -11.93
CA TRP A 442 -26.90 -18.89 -12.30
C TRP A 442 -26.84 -18.73 -13.82
N LEU A 443 -27.54 -19.60 -14.54
CA LEU A 443 -27.83 -19.42 -15.96
C LEU A 443 -29.13 -18.62 -16.12
N SER A 444 -29.00 -17.46 -16.77
CA SER A 444 -29.97 -16.87 -17.69
C SER A 444 -31.24 -16.21 -17.12
N ALA A 445 -31.15 -14.92 -16.79
CA ALA A 445 -32.31 -14.03 -16.74
C ALA A 445 -32.01 -12.60 -17.26
N ALA A 446 -31.19 -12.44 -18.30
CA ALA A 446 -30.89 -11.14 -18.90
C ALA A 446 -31.01 -11.12 -20.45
N ALA A 447 -31.96 -11.86 -21.02
CA ALA A 447 -32.23 -11.82 -22.46
C ALA A 447 -33.73 -11.89 -22.77
N ALA A 448 -34.47 -10.80 -22.51
CA ALA A 448 -35.79 -10.59 -23.11
C ALA A 448 -36.30 -9.14 -22.97
N LEU A 449 -35.62 -8.12 -23.52
CA LEU A 449 -36.30 -6.88 -23.95
C LEU A 449 -35.44 -5.98 -24.88
N VAL A 450 -35.11 -6.43 -26.08
CA VAL A 450 -34.81 -5.49 -27.19
C VAL A 450 -35.56 -5.96 -28.43
N GLY A 451 -36.72 -5.33 -28.66
CA GLY A 451 -37.51 -5.52 -29.85
C GLY A 451 -36.78 -5.01 -31.09
N LEU A 452 -36.76 -5.84 -32.13
CA LEU A 452 -36.31 -5.51 -33.47
C LEU A 452 -36.92 -4.19 -33.98
N ARG A 453 -36.06 -3.24 -34.35
CA ARG A 453 -36.34 -2.33 -35.47
C ARG A 453 -35.23 -2.44 -36.50
N SER A 454 -35.65 -2.87 -37.68
CA SER A 454 -34.85 -2.99 -38.89
C SER A 454 -34.36 -1.62 -39.36
N LEU A 455 -33.05 -1.49 -39.57
CA LEU A 455 -32.46 -0.42 -40.38
C LEU A 455 -31.86 -1.03 -41.64
N ARG A 456 -32.38 -0.57 -42.78
CA ARG A 456 -31.93 -0.88 -44.13
C ARG A 456 -30.58 -0.20 -44.37
N CYS A 457 -29.54 -0.96 -44.70
CA CYS A 457 -28.35 -0.41 -45.35
C CYS A 457 -28.71 0.01 -46.78
N ARG A 458 -28.53 1.30 -47.08
CA ARG A 458 -28.51 1.85 -48.44
C ARG A 458 -27.04 2.05 -48.79
N ALA A 459 -26.57 1.32 -49.80
CA ALA A 459 -25.29 1.58 -50.43
C ALA A 459 -25.34 2.91 -51.18
N ALA A 460 -24.29 3.72 -51.02
CA ALA A 460 -23.97 4.80 -51.93
C ALA A 460 -22.46 4.80 -52.15
N ASP A 461 -22.07 4.22 -53.29
CA ASP A 461 -20.79 4.44 -53.93
C ASP A 461 -20.66 5.90 -54.37
N GLY A 462 -19.43 6.43 -54.34
CA GLY A 462 -19.03 7.58 -55.14
C GLY A 462 -18.17 8.60 -54.41
N HIS A 463 -16.85 8.54 -54.57
CA HIS A 463 -16.15 9.27 -55.63
C HIS A 463 -14.63 9.15 -55.50
N ALA A 464 -13.99 8.89 -56.64
CA ALA A 464 -12.58 9.15 -56.87
C ALA A 464 -12.38 10.62 -57.26
N THR A 465 -11.34 11.27 -56.70
CA THR A 465 -10.21 11.96 -57.35
C THR A 465 -9.32 12.55 -56.29
#